data_AF-A0AAQ4EEX7-F1
#
_entry.id   AF-A0AAQ4EEX7-F1
#
_cell.length_a   1.000
_cell.length_b   1.000
_cell.length_c   1.000
_cell.angle_alpha   90.00
_cell.angle_beta   90.00
_cell.angle_gamma   90.00
#
_symmetry.space_group_name_H-M   'P 1'
#
loop_
_entity.id
_entity.type
_entity.pdbx_description
1 polymer ?
#
loop_
_entity_poly.entity_id
_entity_poly.type
_entity_poly.pdbx_seq_one_letter_code
_entity_poly.pdbx_strand_id
1 'polypeptide(L)'
;ALIDKFTNQSVDPCEDFFDYACGGWVRSNTRPNHEWHGVLNQLEEELPLRITGIMENMTIVTHDQNLTHKAGAFFQSCIAFPNETNQREGFLKVLENAGFPEWPLLPNSTEDANCSNSKELLSGLGLFPLFDVAIGTHSRKKMVEIYEDVRYKKRVRNLKDVKRVIQKAIKIIIPNASDDEMSNLTDSIVDIKNNLTALTKSYWEPSIEVKIGLLEKNFTHIPILSMLNNEFRKVDVNLTENDTVYVSPITYYEKLDAFLETTDL
;
A
#
# COMPACT_ATOMS: atom_id res chain seq x y z
N ALA A 1 14.77 34.45 -24.45
CA ALA A 1 13.63 33.76 -23.81
C ALA A 1 14.02 32.34 -23.43
N LEU A 2 13.20 31.60 -22.65
CA LEU A 2 13.46 30.19 -22.31
C LEU A 2 13.60 29.29 -23.55
N ILE A 3 12.83 29.59 -24.60
CA ILE A 3 12.88 28.90 -25.89
C ILE A 3 14.28 28.97 -26.50
N ASP A 4 14.85 30.17 -26.62
CA ASP A 4 16.20 30.36 -27.19
C ASP A 4 17.29 29.60 -26.42
N LYS A 5 17.11 29.44 -25.10
CA LYS A 5 18.05 28.69 -24.25
C LYS A 5 17.99 27.19 -24.50
N PHE A 6 16.83 26.66 -24.88
CA PHE A 6 16.62 25.21 -25.03
C PHE A 6 16.86 24.72 -26.45
N THR A 7 16.74 25.60 -27.44
CA THR A 7 16.97 25.26 -28.86
C THR A 7 18.45 25.16 -29.23
N ASN A 8 18.76 24.27 -30.17
CA ASN A 8 20.03 24.22 -30.90
C ASN A 8 19.87 24.77 -32.32
N GLN A 9 20.13 26.07 -32.53
CA GLN A 9 19.96 26.71 -33.84
C GLN A 9 20.97 26.24 -34.91
N SER A 10 22.00 25.47 -34.52
CA SER A 10 23.00 24.92 -35.45
C SER A 10 22.54 23.65 -36.19
N VAL A 11 21.36 23.12 -35.85
CA VAL A 11 20.79 21.91 -36.47
C VAL A 11 19.58 22.29 -37.32
N ASP A 12 19.43 21.67 -38.49
CA ASP A 12 18.24 21.86 -39.32
C ASP A 12 17.05 21.13 -38.67
N PRO A 13 15.95 21.82 -38.33
CA PRO A 13 14.75 21.18 -37.79
C PRO A 13 14.15 20.11 -38.70
N CYS A 14 14.40 20.15 -40.01
CA CYS A 14 13.95 19.12 -40.95
C CYS A 14 14.73 17.81 -40.86
N GLU A 15 15.96 17.86 -40.33
CA GLU A 15 16.86 16.70 -40.21
C GLU A 15 16.79 16.06 -38.82
N ASP A 16 16.82 16.87 -37.75
CA ASP A 16 16.63 16.40 -36.37
C ASP A 16 15.90 17.46 -35.54
N PHE A 17 14.58 17.36 -35.54
CA PHE A 17 13.73 18.28 -34.79
C PHE A 17 13.94 18.19 -33.27
N PHE A 18 14.36 17.03 -32.76
CA PHE A 18 14.58 16.86 -31.32
C PHE A 18 15.82 17.65 -30.88
N ASP A 19 16.96 17.51 -31.56
CA ASP A 19 18.15 18.28 -31.19
C ASP A 19 17.97 19.77 -31.47
N TYR A 20 17.29 20.14 -32.58
CA TYR A 20 16.93 21.55 -32.82
C TYR A 20 16.11 22.15 -31.68
N ALA A 21 15.09 21.44 -31.19
CA ALA A 21 14.19 21.96 -30.16
C ALA A 21 14.75 21.86 -28.73
N CYS A 22 15.50 20.79 -28.43
CA CYS A 22 15.89 20.41 -27.06
C CYS A 22 17.40 20.36 -26.83
N GLY A 23 18.24 20.42 -27.87
CA GLY A 23 19.68 20.21 -27.78
C GLY A 23 20.41 21.21 -26.88
N GLY A 24 19.90 22.44 -26.77
CA GLY A 24 20.37 23.43 -25.80
C GLY A 24 20.06 23.03 -24.35
N TRP A 25 18.88 22.46 -24.11
CA TRP A 25 18.50 21.94 -22.79
C TRP A 25 19.34 20.72 -22.41
N VAL A 26 19.53 19.77 -23.33
CA VAL A 26 20.32 18.55 -23.11
C VAL A 26 21.75 18.92 -22.69
N ARG A 27 22.41 19.83 -23.43
CA ARG A 27 23.77 20.28 -23.11
C ARG A 27 23.91 20.97 -21.75
N SER A 28 22.87 21.64 -21.28
CA SER A 28 22.90 22.40 -20.02
C SER A 28 22.42 21.61 -18.80
N ASN A 29 21.81 20.43 -19.00
CA ASN A 29 21.18 19.63 -17.93
C ASN A 29 21.63 18.16 -17.93
N THR A 30 22.80 17.85 -18.50
CA THR A 30 23.37 16.50 -18.47
C THR A 30 23.66 16.07 -17.04
N ARG A 31 22.99 15.00 -16.57
CA ARG A 31 23.27 14.39 -15.26
C ARG A 31 24.40 13.34 -15.37
N PRO A 32 25.25 13.19 -14.34
CA PRO A 32 26.35 12.20 -14.33
C PRO A 32 25.85 10.75 -14.42
N ASN A 33 24.66 10.50 -13.90
CA ASN A 33 24.01 9.21 -13.94
C ASN A 33 23.11 9.23 -15.17
N HIS A 34 23.24 8.27 -16.09
CA HIS A 34 22.44 8.13 -17.32
C HIS A 34 20.94 7.86 -17.08
N GLU A 35 20.37 8.42 -16.02
CA GLU A 35 18.94 8.38 -15.74
C GLU A 35 18.20 9.31 -16.69
N TRP A 36 17.04 8.84 -17.15
CA TRP A 36 16.14 9.64 -17.98
C TRP A 36 15.71 10.88 -17.19
N HIS A 37 15.99 12.06 -17.75
CA HIS A 37 15.70 13.34 -17.11
C HIS A 37 15.23 14.34 -18.15
N GLY A 38 14.10 14.98 -17.88
CA GLY A 38 13.50 16.03 -18.70
C GLY A 38 12.92 17.16 -17.86
N VAL A 39 12.35 18.16 -18.53
CA VAL A 39 11.71 19.31 -17.88
C VAL A 39 10.60 18.88 -16.91
N LEU A 40 9.81 17.86 -17.25
CA LEU A 40 8.78 17.34 -16.36
C LEU A 40 9.38 16.76 -15.07
N ASN A 41 10.48 16.03 -15.16
CA ASN A 41 11.16 15.52 -13.96
C ASN A 41 11.72 16.65 -13.11
N GLN A 42 12.29 17.69 -13.74
CA GLN A 42 12.73 18.87 -12.99
C GLN A 42 11.57 19.53 -12.24
N LEU A 43 10.40 19.67 -12.87
CA LEU A 43 9.21 20.21 -12.21
C LEU A 43 8.70 19.29 -11.09
N GLU A 44 8.70 17.98 -11.30
CA GLU A 44 8.35 16.97 -10.29
C GLU A 44 9.30 16.99 -9.09
N GLU A 45 10.59 17.29 -9.29
CA GLU A 45 11.60 17.44 -8.23
C GLU A 45 11.46 18.78 -7.49
N GLU A 46 11.19 19.88 -8.21
CA GLU A 46 11.06 21.22 -7.61
C GLU A 46 9.76 21.42 -6.83
N LEU A 47 8.67 20.79 -7.27
CA LEU A 47 7.34 21.00 -6.68
C LEU A 47 7.28 20.64 -5.19
N PRO A 48 7.77 19.46 -4.73
CA PRO A 48 7.81 19.12 -3.31
C PRO A 48 8.61 20.13 -2.49
N LEU A 49 9.74 20.63 -3.00
CA LEU A 49 10.57 21.62 -2.30
C LEU A 49 9.82 22.92 -2.06
N ARG A 50 9.07 23.40 -3.07
CA ARG A 50 8.24 24.60 -2.94
C ARG A 50 7.10 24.38 -1.96
N ILE A 51 6.43 23.23 -2.02
CA ILE A 51 5.36 22.88 -1.08
C ILE A 51 5.90 22.81 0.35
N THR A 52 7.05 22.15 0.57
CA THR A 52 7.75 22.11 1.86
C THR A 52 8.00 23.51 2.39
N GLY A 53 8.58 24.41 1.59
CA GLY A 53 8.82 25.79 2.03
C GLY A 53 7.55 26.57 2.38
N ILE A 54 6.43 26.29 1.72
CA ILE A 54 5.13 26.88 2.09
C ILE A 54 4.63 26.30 3.42
N MET A 55 4.69 24.97 3.58
CA MET A 55 4.18 24.26 4.76
C MET A 55 5.01 24.53 6.02
N GLU A 56 6.33 24.68 5.89
CA GLU A 56 7.24 25.04 6.98
C GLU A 56 6.93 26.42 7.57
N ASN A 57 6.47 27.34 6.74
CA ASN A 57 6.12 28.71 7.13
C ASN A 57 4.66 28.84 7.63
N MET A 58 3.88 27.76 7.65
CA MET A 58 2.52 27.80 8.18
C MET A 58 2.52 27.89 9.70
N THR A 59 1.71 28.80 10.24
CA THR A 59 1.47 28.90 11.68
C THR A 59 0.55 27.79 12.16
N ILE A 60 0.92 27.11 13.24
CA ILE A 60 0.05 26.15 13.91
C ILE A 60 -1.03 26.92 14.66
N VAL A 61 -2.28 26.77 14.22
CA VAL A 61 -3.47 27.37 14.84
C VAL A 61 -4.24 26.25 15.53
N THR A 62 -4.59 26.39 16.81
CA THR A 62 -5.23 25.34 17.62
C THR A 62 -6.75 25.49 17.79
N HIS A 63 -7.30 26.66 17.42
CA HIS A 63 -8.74 26.97 17.52
C HIS A 63 -9.24 27.49 16.18
N ASP A 64 -10.52 27.29 15.85
CA ASP A 64 -11.14 27.77 14.60
C ASP A 64 -10.35 27.39 13.33
N GLN A 65 -9.87 26.14 13.28
CA GLN A 65 -9.04 25.64 12.20
C GLN A 65 -9.79 25.52 10.87
N ASN A 66 -9.23 26.10 9.81
CA ASN A 66 -9.61 25.80 8.43
C ASN A 66 -8.75 24.64 7.88
N LEU A 67 -9.00 24.26 6.62
CA LEU A 67 -8.27 23.17 5.96
C LEU A 67 -6.75 23.42 5.92
N THR A 68 -6.33 24.65 5.65
CA THR A 68 -4.90 25.03 5.59
C THR A 68 -4.23 24.88 6.96
N HIS A 69 -4.90 25.27 8.05
CA HIS A 69 -4.38 25.09 9.40
C HIS A 69 -4.17 23.61 9.72
N LYS A 70 -5.11 22.73 9.33
CA LYS A 70 -4.99 21.28 9.52
C LYS A 70 -3.87 20.68 8.68
N ALA A 71 -3.72 21.12 7.43
CA ALA A 71 -2.62 20.66 6.55
C ALA A 71 -1.25 21.05 7.13
N GLY A 72 -1.10 22.30 7.60
CA GLY A 72 0.11 22.77 8.26
C GLY A 72 0.41 21.98 9.55
N ALA A 73 -0.57 21.78 10.42
CA ALA A 73 -0.40 20.99 11.64
C ALA A 73 0.00 19.54 11.34
N PHE A 74 -0.64 18.91 10.35
CA PHE A 74 -0.29 17.56 9.90
C PHE A 74 1.16 17.51 9.37
N PHE A 75 1.53 18.44 8.49
CA PHE A 75 2.91 18.54 7.99
C PHE A 75 3.90 18.65 9.15
N GLN A 76 3.73 19.61 10.06
CA GLN A 76 4.62 19.83 11.20
C GLN A 76 4.75 18.58 12.10
N SER A 77 3.65 17.86 12.33
CA SER A 77 3.70 16.59 13.06
C SER A 77 4.57 15.53 12.37
N CYS A 78 4.57 15.48 11.03
CA CYS A 78 5.37 14.54 10.26
C CYS A 78 6.87 14.86 10.33
N ILE A 79 7.25 16.15 10.33
CA ILE A 79 8.67 16.56 10.35
C ILE A 79 9.25 16.44 11.76
N ALA A 80 8.41 16.60 12.79
CA ALA A 80 8.80 16.42 14.18
C ALA A 80 8.94 14.93 14.57
N PHE A 81 8.21 14.03 13.90
CA PHE A 81 8.15 12.60 14.24
C PHE A 81 9.50 11.90 14.50
N PRO A 82 10.59 12.13 13.72
CA PRO A 82 11.88 11.51 14.00
C PRO A 82 12.48 11.86 15.38
N ASN A 83 12.07 12.99 15.98
CA ASN A 83 12.53 13.45 17.29
C ASN A 83 11.61 13.03 18.45
N GLU A 84 10.47 12.40 18.16
CA GLU A 84 9.53 11.92 19.18
C GLU A 84 10.12 10.71 19.92
N THR A 85 9.87 10.58 21.23
CA THR A 85 10.40 9.47 22.03
C THR A 85 9.41 8.31 22.21
N ASN A 86 8.16 8.50 21.78
CA ASN A 86 7.05 7.56 21.97
C ASN A 86 6.75 6.72 20.71
N GLN A 87 7.68 6.57 19.77
CA GLN A 87 7.41 5.91 18.49
C GLN A 87 6.87 4.48 18.66
N ARG A 88 7.38 3.73 19.64
CA ARG A 88 6.89 2.39 19.99
C ARG A 88 5.43 2.43 20.46
N GLU A 89 5.11 3.32 21.39
CA GLU A 89 3.74 3.46 21.91
C GLU A 89 2.77 3.88 20.81
N GLY A 90 3.17 4.83 19.96
CA GLY A 90 2.40 5.24 18.80
C GLY A 90 2.12 4.06 17.85
N PHE A 91 3.13 3.23 17.58
CA PHE A 91 2.97 2.05 16.75
C PHE A 91 2.05 0.99 17.39
N LEU A 92 2.19 0.73 18.69
CA LEU A 92 1.30 -0.18 19.43
C LEU A 92 -0.16 0.31 19.41
N LYS A 93 -0.38 1.63 19.53
CA LYS A 93 -1.72 2.22 19.43
C LYS A 93 -2.31 2.09 18.02
N VAL A 94 -1.49 2.13 16.98
CA VAL A 94 -1.94 1.84 15.61
C VAL A 94 -2.38 0.38 15.48
N LEU A 95 -1.61 -0.56 16.03
CA LEU A 95 -1.96 -1.98 16.04
C LEU A 95 -3.24 -2.26 16.84
N GLU A 96 -3.39 -1.66 18.02
CA GLU A 96 -4.60 -1.74 18.84
C GLU A 96 -5.84 -1.24 18.07
N ASN A 97 -5.75 -0.06 17.44
CA ASN A 97 -6.84 0.49 16.63
C ASN A 97 -7.14 -0.35 15.38
N ALA A 98 -6.17 -1.12 14.89
CA ALA A 98 -6.34 -2.06 13.79
C ALA A 98 -6.92 -3.41 14.24
N GLY A 99 -7.11 -3.64 15.54
CA GLY A 99 -7.61 -4.91 16.09
C GLY A 99 -6.53 -5.95 16.38
N PHE A 100 -5.25 -5.55 16.39
CA PHE A 100 -4.10 -6.44 16.60
C PHE A 100 -3.20 -6.00 17.77
N PRO A 101 -3.75 -5.78 18.98
CA PRO A 101 -2.98 -5.23 20.10
C PRO A 101 -1.79 -6.11 20.52
N GLU A 102 -1.87 -7.42 20.27
CA GLU A 102 -0.88 -8.42 20.67
C GLU A 102 0.05 -8.84 19.50
N TRP A 103 -0.08 -8.24 18.32
CA TRP A 103 0.77 -8.58 17.19
C TRP A 103 2.17 -7.91 17.28
N PRO A 104 3.26 -8.60 16.93
CA PRO A 104 3.32 -10.00 16.49
C PRO A 104 3.37 -10.97 17.66
N LEU A 105 2.76 -12.14 17.51
CA LEU A 105 2.92 -13.23 18.45
C LEU A 105 4.26 -13.93 18.23
N LEU A 106 5.02 -14.12 19.30
CA LEU A 106 6.24 -14.92 19.25
C LEU A 106 5.89 -16.42 19.24
N PRO A 107 6.71 -17.30 18.64
CA PRO A 107 6.40 -18.73 18.53
C PRO A 107 6.10 -19.45 19.85
N ASN A 108 6.51 -18.88 20.99
CA ASN A 108 6.31 -19.44 22.33
C ASN A 108 5.34 -18.60 23.19
N SER A 109 4.57 -17.67 22.62
CA SER A 109 3.60 -16.88 23.38
C SER A 109 2.48 -17.78 23.91
N THR A 110 2.04 -17.49 25.14
CA THR A 110 0.83 -18.11 25.74
C THR A 110 -0.42 -17.25 25.50
N GLU A 111 -0.25 -16.14 24.80
CA GLU A 111 -1.34 -15.28 24.32
C GLU A 111 -2.01 -16.02 23.15
N ASP A 112 -3.26 -16.44 23.37
CA ASP A 112 -4.10 -16.99 22.33
C ASP A 112 -4.47 -15.86 21.38
N ALA A 113 -4.01 -15.92 20.12
CA ALA A 113 -4.68 -15.15 19.08
C ALA A 113 -6.17 -15.49 19.18
N ASN A 114 -7.02 -14.48 19.31
CA ASN A 114 -8.47 -14.66 19.46
C ASN A 114 -9.15 -15.17 18.14
N CYS A 115 -8.40 -15.89 17.31
CA CYS A 115 -8.75 -16.43 16.01
C CYS A 115 -8.43 -17.93 16.02
N SER A 116 -9.46 -18.76 15.97
CA SER A 116 -9.35 -20.22 16.03
C SER A 116 -9.02 -20.84 14.67
N ASN A 117 -9.10 -20.05 13.60
CA ASN A 117 -8.88 -20.45 12.21
C ASN A 117 -8.66 -19.23 11.29
N SER A 118 -8.20 -19.50 10.07
CA SER A 118 -7.95 -18.50 9.03
C SER A 118 -9.17 -17.64 8.69
N LYS A 119 -10.40 -18.17 8.74
CA LYS A 119 -11.63 -17.39 8.48
C LYS A 119 -11.91 -16.33 9.53
N GLU A 120 -11.76 -16.67 10.80
CA GLU A 120 -11.94 -15.73 11.91
C GLU A 120 -10.91 -14.61 11.82
N LEU A 121 -9.65 -14.99 11.55
CA LEU A 121 -8.57 -14.05 11.29
C LEU A 121 -8.89 -13.09 10.14
N LEU A 122 -9.31 -13.62 8.98
CA LEU A 122 -9.67 -12.80 7.81
C LEU A 122 -10.89 -11.92 8.05
N SER A 123 -11.87 -12.40 8.81
CA SER A 123 -13.04 -11.59 9.19
C SER A 123 -12.66 -10.38 10.04
N GLY A 124 -11.66 -10.53 10.93
CA GLY A 124 -11.12 -9.45 11.75
C GLY A 124 -10.21 -8.49 10.97
N LEU A 125 -9.29 -9.04 10.16
CA LEU A 125 -8.38 -8.26 9.31
C LEU A 125 -9.12 -7.41 8.27
N GLY A 126 -10.26 -7.91 7.77
CA GLY A 126 -10.95 -7.30 6.64
C GLY A 126 -10.28 -7.63 5.30
N LEU A 127 -10.43 -6.73 4.33
CA LEU A 127 -10.00 -6.96 2.95
C LEU A 127 -8.47 -6.93 2.78
N PHE A 128 -7.81 -6.02 3.48
CA PHE A 128 -6.36 -5.96 3.57
C PHE A 128 -5.90 -6.99 4.62
N PRO A 129 -4.93 -7.87 4.35
CA PRO A 129 -3.87 -7.80 3.33
C PRO A 129 -4.15 -8.42 1.95
N LEU A 130 -5.24 -9.15 1.75
CA LEU A 130 -5.36 -10.05 0.59
C LEU A 130 -5.89 -9.37 -0.67
N PHE A 131 -6.76 -8.37 -0.50
CA PHE A 131 -7.43 -7.68 -1.59
C PHE A 131 -7.23 -6.18 -1.50
N ASP A 132 -7.17 -5.54 -2.66
CA ASP A 132 -7.44 -4.11 -2.78
C ASP A 132 -8.90 -3.91 -3.16
N VAL A 133 -9.54 -2.85 -2.65
CA VAL A 133 -10.96 -2.60 -2.90
C VAL A 133 -11.20 -1.15 -3.29
N ALA A 134 -11.93 -0.97 -4.38
CA ALA A 134 -12.34 0.33 -4.88
C ALA A 134 -13.86 0.39 -5.06
N ILE A 135 -14.36 1.62 -5.18
CA ILE A 135 -15.74 1.88 -5.58
C ILE A 135 -15.73 2.40 -7.02
N GLY A 136 -16.00 1.50 -7.95
CA GLY A 136 -16.14 1.79 -9.37
C GLY A 136 -17.49 2.41 -9.71
N THR A 137 -17.58 3.05 -10.87
CA THR A 137 -18.86 3.52 -11.43
C THR A 137 -19.17 2.77 -12.72
N HIS A 138 -20.14 1.87 -12.67
CA HIS A 138 -20.58 1.05 -13.79
C HIS A 138 -22.03 1.37 -14.13
N SER A 139 -22.29 1.79 -15.38
CA SER A 139 -23.64 2.14 -15.82
C SER A 139 -24.38 3.11 -14.87
N ARG A 140 -23.65 4.12 -14.35
CA ARG A 140 -24.11 5.11 -13.35
C ARG A 140 -24.43 4.55 -11.95
N LYS A 141 -24.11 3.30 -11.66
CA LYS A 141 -24.19 2.70 -10.31
C LYS A 141 -22.80 2.63 -9.68
N LYS A 142 -22.74 2.85 -8.37
CA LYS A 142 -21.53 2.61 -7.58
C LYS A 142 -21.47 1.13 -7.24
N MET A 143 -20.36 0.49 -7.57
CA MET A 143 -20.18 -0.95 -7.38
C MET A 143 -18.85 -1.18 -6.66
N VAL A 144 -18.84 -2.18 -5.78
CA VAL A 144 -17.61 -2.60 -5.11
C VAL A 144 -16.78 -3.41 -6.09
N GLU A 145 -15.51 -3.06 -6.22
CA GLU A 145 -14.54 -3.73 -7.06
C GLU A 145 -13.43 -4.31 -6.18
N ILE A 146 -13.21 -5.61 -6.28
CA ILE A 146 -12.26 -6.38 -5.49
C ILE A 146 -11.12 -6.82 -6.41
N TYR A 147 -9.91 -6.42 -6.06
CA TYR A 147 -8.70 -6.68 -6.83
C TYR A 147 -7.70 -7.53 -6.06
N GLU A 148 -6.90 -8.32 -6.77
CA GLU A 148 -5.68 -8.88 -6.16
C GLU A 148 -4.79 -7.73 -5.64
N ASP A 149 -4.25 -7.87 -4.43
CA ASP A 149 -3.29 -6.90 -3.94
C ASP A 149 -1.92 -7.12 -4.62
N VAL A 150 -1.62 -6.30 -5.62
CA VAL A 150 -0.34 -6.35 -6.34
C VAL A 150 0.82 -5.68 -5.59
N ARG A 151 0.61 -5.11 -4.41
CA ARG A 151 1.69 -4.50 -3.61
C ARG A 151 2.77 -5.53 -3.25
N TYR A 152 2.41 -6.81 -3.11
CA TYR A 152 3.38 -7.90 -2.93
C TYR A 152 4.31 -8.10 -4.14
N LYS A 153 3.86 -7.79 -5.36
CA LYS A 153 4.65 -7.95 -6.59
C LYS A 153 5.71 -6.86 -6.77
N LYS A 154 5.51 -5.67 -6.19
CA LYS A 154 6.37 -4.51 -6.42
C LYS A 154 7.17 -4.16 -5.17
N ARG A 155 8.49 -4.08 -5.35
CA ARG A 155 9.49 -3.50 -4.43
C ARG A 155 10.09 -4.39 -3.34
N VAL A 156 10.60 -5.56 -3.72
CA VAL A 156 11.78 -6.08 -3.01
C VAL A 156 12.80 -6.58 -4.02
N ARG A 157 13.91 -5.86 -4.18
CA ARG A 157 15.03 -6.36 -5.01
C ARG A 157 15.97 -7.29 -4.23
N ASN A 158 15.87 -7.35 -2.88
CA ASN A 158 16.74 -8.15 -2.03
C ASN A 158 16.02 -8.71 -0.79
N LEU A 159 15.96 -10.04 -0.67
CA LEU A 159 15.36 -10.76 0.46
C LEU A 159 16.00 -10.37 1.81
N LYS A 160 17.32 -10.11 1.81
CA LYS A 160 18.07 -9.71 3.01
C LYS A 160 17.57 -8.38 3.58
N ASP A 161 17.19 -7.45 2.71
CA ASP A 161 16.68 -6.15 3.15
C ASP A 161 15.28 -6.28 3.77
N VAL A 162 14.44 -7.22 3.27
CA VAL A 162 13.12 -7.51 3.87
C VAL A 162 13.27 -8.07 5.26
N LYS A 163 14.06 -9.15 5.41
CA LYS A 163 14.26 -9.80 6.70
C LYS A 163 14.77 -8.80 7.73
N ARG A 164 15.72 -7.94 7.33
CA ARG A 164 16.25 -6.88 8.20
C ARG A 164 15.19 -5.86 8.62
N VAL A 165 14.27 -5.46 7.74
CA VAL A 165 13.19 -4.53 8.08
C VAL A 165 12.20 -5.19 9.05
N ILE A 166 11.80 -6.43 8.79
CA ILE A 166 10.88 -7.18 9.66
C ILE A 166 11.50 -7.37 11.05
N GLN A 167 12.75 -7.84 11.13
CA GLN A 167 13.45 -8.02 12.40
C GLN A 167 13.56 -6.71 13.20
N LYS A 168 13.85 -5.59 12.53
CA LYS A 168 13.85 -4.27 13.19
C LYS A 168 12.47 -3.90 13.72
N ALA A 169 11.41 -4.14 12.96
CA ALA A 169 10.04 -3.88 13.41
C ALA A 169 9.69 -4.76 14.62
N ILE A 170 9.98 -6.06 14.59
CA ILE A 170 9.77 -6.97 15.73
C ILE A 170 10.54 -6.47 16.95
N LYS A 171 11.82 -6.07 16.81
CA LYS A 171 12.61 -5.55 17.94
C LYS A 171 12.07 -4.26 18.54
N ILE A 172 11.43 -3.40 17.73
CA ILE A 172 10.76 -2.19 18.21
C ILE A 172 9.50 -2.57 19.01
N ILE A 173 8.71 -3.51 18.50
CA ILE A 173 7.44 -3.92 19.13
C ILE A 173 7.72 -4.74 20.40
N ILE A 174 8.64 -5.70 20.33
CA ILE A 174 9.02 -6.63 21.40
C ILE A 174 10.54 -6.52 21.65
N PRO A 175 10.98 -5.54 22.46
CA PRO A 175 12.41 -5.30 22.71
C PRO A 175 13.16 -6.50 23.28
N ASN A 176 12.46 -7.38 23.99
CA ASN A 176 13.04 -8.54 24.67
C ASN A 176 13.06 -9.81 23.81
N ALA A 177 12.54 -9.78 22.57
CA ALA A 177 12.58 -10.94 21.68
C ALA A 177 14.03 -11.36 21.42
N SER A 178 14.29 -12.66 21.51
CA SER A 178 15.59 -13.26 21.18
C SER A 178 15.83 -13.26 19.67
N ASP A 179 17.09 -13.38 19.27
CA ASP A 179 17.47 -13.40 17.85
C ASP A 179 16.85 -14.61 17.12
N ASP A 180 16.74 -15.76 17.80
CA ASP A 180 16.12 -16.97 17.25
C ASP A 180 14.60 -16.82 17.06
N GLU A 181 13.89 -16.26 18.05
CA GLU A 181 12.45 -15.97 17.92
C GLU A 181 12.17 -14.99 16.79
N MET A 182 12.96 -13.91 16.70
CA MET A 182 12.83 -12.93 15.63
C MET A 182 13.13 -13.55 14.26
N SER A 183 14.15 -14.41 14.15
CA SER A 183 14.50 -15.07 12.91
C SER A 183 13.41 -16.03 12.46
N ASN A 184 12.92 -16.89 13.36
CA ASN A 184 11.87 -17.85 13.05
C ASN A 184 10.58 -17.16 12.60
N LEU A 185 10.12 -16.16 13.34
CA LEU A 185 8.93 -15.39 12.96
C LEU A 185 9.13 -14.64 11.64
N THR A 186 10.31 -14.05 11.42
CA THR A 186 10.63 -13.36 10.16
C THR A 186 10.58 -14.33 8.97
N ASP A 187 11.10 -15.54 9.14
CA ASP A 187 11.10 -16.57 8.12
C ASP A 187 9.67 -17.03 7.80
N SER A 188 8.83 -17.27 8.82
CA SER A 188 7.40 -17.58 8.63
C SER A 188 6.65 -16.46 7.88
N ILE A 189 6.86 -15.19 8.23
CA ILE A 189 6.24 -14.05 7.54
C ILE A 189 6.68 -13.99 6.07
N VAL A 190 7.97 -14.23 5.81
CA VAL A 190 8.52 -14.25 4.46
C VAL A 190 7.95 -15.40 3.65
N ASP A 191 7.79 -16.58 4.24
CA ASP A 191 7.28 -17.77 3.57
C ASP A 191 5.80 -17.60 3.20
N ILE A 192 4.95 -17.11 4.11
CA ILE A 192 3.55 -16.78 3.80
C ILE A 192 3.49 -15.73 2.69
N LYS A 193 4.32 -14.67 2.77
CA LYS A 193 4.39 -13.65 1.72
C LYS A 193 4.77 -14.25 0.36
N ASN A 194 5.75 -15.15 0.31
CA ASN A 194 6.19 -15.79 -0.93
C ASN A 194 5.08 -16.68 -1.51
N ASN A 195 4.39 -17.43 -0.66
CA ASN A 195 3.25 -18.25 -1.06
C ASN A 195 2.12 -17.38 -1.63
N LEU A 196 1.71 -16.33 -0.93
CA LEU A 196 0.71 -15.38 -1.42
C LEU A 196 1.13 -14.72 -2.74
N THR A 197 2.40 -14.35 -2.87
CA THR A 197 2.95 -13.78 -4.12
C THR A 197 2.86 -14.78 -5.27
N ALA A 198 3.11 -16.07 -5.03
CA ALA A 198 3.02 -17.11 -6.06
C ALA A 198 1.59 -17.35 -6.57
N LEU A 199 0.56 -16.99 -5.79
CA LEU A 199 -0.84 -17.08 -6.24
C LEU A 199 -1.15 -16.06 -7.34
N THR A 200 -0.50 -14.90 -7.28
CA THR A 200 -0.78 -13.75 -8.13
C THR A 200 -0.35 -13.95 -9.58
N LYS A 201 -1.03 -13.28 -10.54
CA LYS A 201 -0.76 -13.43 -11.99
C LYS A 201 0.08 -12.32 -12.60
N SER A 202 0.77 -12.58 -13.71
CA SER A 202 1.48 -11.54 -14.47
C SER A 202 0.63 -10.82 -15.51
N TYR A 203 -0.53 -11.37 -15.88
CA TYR A 203 -1.37 -10.90 -16.99
C TYR A 203 -2.73 -10.40 -16.50
N TRP A 204 -3.29 -9.44 -17.23
CA TRP A 204 -4.60 -8.85 -16.95
C TRP A 204 -5.74 -9.83 -17.27
N GLU A 205 -6.74 -9.88 -16.39
CA GLU A 205 -8.01 -10.57 -16.63
C GLU A 205 -9.17 -9.59 -16.43
N PRO A 206 -10.23 -9.68 -17.25
CA PRO A 206 -11.39 -8.83 -17.09
C PRO A 206 -12.07 -9.10 -15.74
N SER A 207 -12.60 -8.04 -15.14
CA SER A 207 -13.44 -8.16 -13.95
C SER A 207 -14.72 -8.91 -14.27
N ILE A 208 -15.15 -9.78 -13.35
CA ILE A 208 -16.44 -10.45 -13.44
C ILE A 208 -17.43 -9.86 -12.46
N GLU A 209 -18.67 -9.69 -12.88
CA GLU A 209 -19.78 -9.28 -12.03
C GLU A 209 -20.41 -10.51 -11.37
N VAL A 210 -20.47 -10.54 -10.04
CA VAL A 210 -20.93 -11.71 -9.28
C VAL A 210 -21.63 -11.30 -7.99
N LYS A 211 -22.65 -12.06 -7.57
CA LYS A 211 -23.30 -11.86 -6.27
C LYS A 211 -22.41 -12.35 -5.13
N ILE A 212 -22.42 -11.64 -4.00
CA ILE A 212 -21.64 -12.03 -2.83
C ILE A 212 -22.00 -13.45 -2.35
N GLY A 213 -23.28 -13.79 -2.28
CA GLY A 213 -23.71 -15.13 -1.84
C GLY A 213 -23.27 -16.26 -2.80
N LEU A 214 -23.05 -15.96 -4.08
CA LEU A 214 -22.48 -16.95 -5.02
C LEU A 214 -20.99 -17.14 -4.79
N LEU A 215 -20.25 -16.07 -4.43
CA LEU A 215 -18.85 -16.19 -4.04
C LEU A 215 -18.71 -17.05 -2.78
N GLU A 216 -19.46 -16.76 -1.72
CA GLU A 216 -19.36 -17.52 -0.46
C GLU A 216 -19.80 -18.98 -0.59
N LYS A 217 -20.71 -19.26 -1.52
CA LYS A 217 -21.10 -20.63 -1.85
C LYS A 217 -20.00 -21.41 -2.59
N ASN A 218 -19.29 -20.75 -3.50
CA ASN A 218 -18.29 -21.39 -4.36
C ASN A 218 -16.89 -21.43 -3.72
N PHE A 219 -16.61 -20.49 -2.83
CA PHE A 219 -15.31 -20.27 -2.20
C PHE A 219 -15.50 -20.19 -0.70
N THR A 220 -15.42 -21.35 -0.06
CA THR A 220 -15.84 -21.51 1.33
C THR A 220 -14.77 -21.12 2.32
N HIS A 221 -13.57 -20.69 1.93
CA HIS A 221 -12.48 -20.33 2.85
C HIS A 221 -12.24 -18.83 2.93
N ILE A 222 -12.80 -18.05 1.99
CA ILE A 222 -12.75 -16.57 1.99
C ILE A 222 -14.09 -16.01 2.51
N PRO A 223 -14.16 -15.45 3.72
CA PRO A 223 -15.40 -14.94 4.30
C PRO A 223 -15.70 -13.52 3.78
N ILE A 224 -15.89 -13.37 2.47
CA ILE A 224 -15.88 -12.07 1.81
C ILE A 224 -16.98 -11.12 2.29
N LEU A 225 -18.17 -11.63 2.67
CA LEU A 225 -19.24 -10.78 3.17
C LEU A 225 -18.88 -10.15 4.53
N SER A 226 -18.25 -10.92 5.42
CA SER A 226 -17.81 -10.41 6.72
C SER A 226 -16.65 -9.43 6.53
N MET A 227 -15.68 -9.76 5.66
CA MET A 227 -14.53 -8.91 5.34
C MET A 227 -14.97 -7.57 4.76
N LEU A 228 -15.92 -7.57 3.83
CA LEU A 228 -16.50 -6.35 3.27
C LEU A 228 -17.22 -5.55 4.37
N ASN A 229 -18.14 -6.19 5.11
CA ASN A 229 -18.89 -5.49 6.14
C ASN A 229 -18.03 -4.96 7.30
N ASN A 230 -16.83 -5.50 7.53
CA ASN A 230 -15.86 -4.94 8.47
C ASN A 230 -15.46 -3.51 8.07
N GLU A 231 -15.36 -3.22 6.78
CA GLU A 231 -15.03 -1.88 6.27
C GLU A 231 -16.29 -1.02 6.05
N PHE A 232 -17.32 -1.56 5.40
CA PHE A 232 -18.49 -0.78 4.99
C PHE A 232 -19.38 -0.33 6.16
N ARG A 233 -19.37 -1.05 7.29
CA ARG A 233 -20.08 -0.61 8.50
C ARG A 233 -19.52 0.66 9.11
N LYS A 234 -18.24 0.98 8.86
CA LYS A 234 -17.61 2.24 9.32
C LYS A 234 -18.24 3.48 8.67
N VAL A 235 -19.00 3.29 7.59
CA VAL A 235 -19.70 4.34 6.83
C VAL A 235 -21.21 4.06 6.70
N ASP A 236 -21.79 3.31 7.66
CA ASP A 236 -23.21 2.98 7.73
C ASP A 236 -23.77 2.25 6.49
N VAL A 237 -22.93 1.49 5.79
CA VAL A 237 -23.32 0.62 4.68
C VAL A 237 -23.28 -0.85 5.13
N ASN A 238 -24.36 -1.58 4.89
CA ASN A 238 -24.43 -3.01 5.20
C ASN A 238 -24.75 -3.81 3.94
N LEU A 239 -23.77 -4.57 3.47
CA LEU A 239 -23.88 -5.45 2.32
C LEU A 239 -24.50 -6.79 2.73
N THR A 240 -25.12 -7.45 1.77
CA THR A 240 -25.84 -8.71 1.89
C THR A 240 -25.40 -9.68 0.80
N GLU A 241 -25.74 -10.96 0.95
CA GLU A 241 -25.50 -11.99 -0.09
C GLU A 241 -26.11 -11.65 -1.46
N ASN A 242 -27.14 -10.79 -1.49
CA ASN A 242 -27.81 -10.38 -2.72
C ASN A 242 -27.10 -9.25 -3.46
N ASP A 243 -26.20 -8.54 -2.80
CA ASP A 243 -25.42 -7.47 -3.40
C ASP A 243 -24.40 -8.04 -4.39
N THR A 244 -24.05 -7.21 -5.38
CA THR A 244 -23.21 -7.60 -6.50
C THR A 244 -21.90 -6.83 -6.48
N VAL A 245 -20.81 -7.54 -6.71
CA VAL A 245 -19.44 -7.01 -6.71
C VAL A 245 -18.73 -7.38 -8.01
N TYR A 246 -17.70 -6.61 -8.36
CA TYR A 246 -16.77 -6.97 -9.41
C TYR A 246 -15.53 -7.60 -8.80
N VAL A 247 -15.05 -8.72 -9.36
CA VAL A 247 -13.82 -9.40 -8.89
C VAL A 247 -12.83 -9.50 -10.05
N SER A 248 -11.57 -9.11 -9.84
CA SER A 248 -10.50 -9.24 -10.83
C SER A 248 -9.11 -9.46 -10.21
N PRO A 249 -8.35 -10.46 -10.65
CA PRO A 249 -8.77 -11.61 -11.45
C PRO A 249 -9.53 -12.62 -10.58
N ILE A 250 -10.63 -13.21 -11.09
CA ILE A 250 -11.34 -14.28 -10.37
C ILE A 250 -10.43 -15.48 -10.08
N THR A 251 -9.46 -15.73 -10.96
CA THR A 251 -8.50 -16.82 -10.80
C THR A 251 -7.52 -16.62 -9.63
N TYR A 252 -7.25 -15.39 -9.20
CA TYR A 252 -6.53 -15.16 -7.94
C TYR A 252 -7.39 -15.57 -6.76
N TYR A 253 -8.66 -15.18 -6.78
CA TYR A 253 -9.64 -15.52 -5.76
C TYR A 253 -9.77 -17.05 -5.60
N GLU A 254 -9.88 -17.79 -6.71
CA GLU A 254 -9.91 -19.26 -6.74
C GLU A 254 -8.66 -19.89 -6.10
N LYS A 255 -7.47 -19.41 -6.48
CA LYS A 255 -6.20 -19.93 -5.94
C LYS A 255 -6.03 -19.61 -4.46
N LEU A 256 -6.48 -18.43 -4.04
CA LEU A 256 -6.43 -18.02 -2.64
C LEU A 256 -7.35 -18.88 -1.79
N ASP A 257 -8.56 -19.20 -2.26
CA ASP A 257 -9.46 -20.09 -1.53
C ASP A 257 -8.84 -21.48 -1.33
N ALA A 258 -8.24 -22.05 -2.39
CA ALA A 258 -7.54 -23.34 -2.31
C ALA A 258 -6.29 -23.29 -1.41
N PHE A 259 -5.59 -22.16 -1.38
CA PHE A 259 -4.46 -21.96 -0.48
C PHE A 259 -4.92 -21.93 0.99
N LEU A 260 -6.02 -21.25 1.28
CA LEU A 260 -6.60 -21.13 2.63
C LEU A 260 -7.25 -22.43 3.14
N GLU A 261 -7.64 -23.34 2.25
CA GLU A 261 -8.10 -24.69 2.62
C GLU A 261 -6.98 -25.53 3.25
N THR A 262 -5.74 -25.35 2.80
CA THR A 262 -4.60 -26.21 3.14
C THR A 262 -3.59 -25.56 4.07
N THR A 263 -3.78 -24.27 4.39
CA THR A 263 -2.86 -23.47 5.19
C THR A 263 -3.53 -23.05 6.48
N ASP A 264 -2.91 -23.38 7.61
CA ASP A 264 -3.22 -22.74 8.88
C ASP A 264 -2.44 -21.41 8.92
N LEU A 265 -3.15 -20.29 9.00
CA LEU A 265 -2.58 -18.94 8.98
C LEU A 265 -2.24 -18.46 10.39
#